data_AF-K1RKW1-F1
#
_entry.id   AF-K1RKW1-F1
#
_cell.length_a   1.000
_cell.length_b   1.000
_cell.length_c   1.000
_cell.angle_alpha   90.00
_cell.angle_beta   90.00
_cell.angle_gamma   90.00
#
_symmetry.space_group_name_H-M   'P 1'
#
loop_
_entity.id
_entity.type
_entity.pdbx_description
1 polymer ?
#
loop_
_entity_poly.entity_id
_entity_poly.type
_entity_poly.pdbx_seq_one_letter_code
_entity_poly.pdbx_strand_id
1 'polypeptide(L)'
;MEEIISYLCPYLTTEQELSVVCGTNDDLRKKLQKRTEKYSQVHVLGTVNNVPQLMQASDLFLTKPGGLSTSEAMAAELPMVLIDAVAGCETHNLNFFCVMEWPSQPIRQKQSQTP
;
A
#
# COMPACT_ATOMS: atom_id res chain seq x y z
N MET A 1 4.14 0.39 -10.70
CA MET A 1 4.75 0.91 -9.44
C MET A 1 5.93 1.87 -9.65
N GLU A 2 7.06 1.50 -10.26
CA GLU A 2 8.20 2.45 -10.50
C GLU A 2 7.75 3.72 -11.26
N GLU A 3 6.94 3.53 -12.30
CA GLU A 3 6.40 4.62 -13.11
C GLU A 3 5.47 5.54 -12.30
N ILE A 4 4.60 4.95 -11.46
CA ILE A 4 3.68 5.69 -10.60
C ILE A 4 4.45 6.57 -9.61
N ILE A 5 5.48 6.02 -8.95
CA ILE A 5 6.32 6.79 -8.03
C ILE A 5 6.97 7.97 -8.77
N SER A 6 7.56 7.70 -9.93
CA SER A 6 8.20 8.73 -10.75
C SER A 6 7.21 9.82 -11.21
N TYR A 7 5.96 9.44 -11.46
CA TYR A 7 4.90 10.37 -11.82
C TYR A 7 4.38 11.18 -10.63
N LEU A 8 4.30 10.60 -9.44
CA LEU A 8 3.78 11.26 -8.24
C LEU A 8 4.77 12.24 -7.60
N CYS A 9 6.06 11.91 -7.58
CA CYS A 9 7.08 12.73 -6.90
C CYS A 9 7.02 14.23 -7.22
N PRO A 10 6.86 14.68 -8.49
CA PRO A 10 6.75 16.11 -8.81
C PRO A 10 5.53 16.82 -8.23
N TYR A 11 4.47 16.10 -7.86
CA TYR A 11 3.22 16.66 -7.33
C TYR A 11 3.14 16.63 -5.80
N LEU A 12 4.09 15.97 -5.13
CA LEU A 12 4.15 15.95 -3.68
C LEU A 12 4.66 17.29 -3.15
N THR A 13 3.95 17.83 -2.17
CA THR A 13 4.39 18.99 -1.39
C THR A 13 5.32 18.56 -0.25
N THR A 14 5.92 19.53 0.46
CA THR A 14 6.77 19.25 1.63
C THR A 14 5.99 18.79 2.85
N GLU A 15 4.67 18.93 2.85
CA GLU A 15 3.77 18.49 3.93
C GLU A 15 3.31 17.04 3.73
N GLN A 16 3.74 16.38 2.66
CA GLN A 16 3.32 15.03 2.29
C GLN A 16 4.53 14.11 2.25
N GLU A 17 4.49 13.05 3.06
CA GLU A 17 5.56 12.05 3.11
C GLU A 17 5.17 10.81 2.28
N LEU A 18 6.10 10.34 1.44
CA LEU A 18 5.94 9.11 0.66
C LEU A 18 6.97 8.07 1.10
N SER A 19 6.51 7.06 1.83
CA SER A 19 7.31 5.87 2.14
C SER A 19 7.11 4.79 1.08
N VAL A 20 8.19 4.39 0.41
CA VAL A 20 8.20 3.31 -0.58
C VAL A 20 8.91 2.10 0.00
N VAL A 21 8.17 1.06 0.35
CA VAL A 21 8.74 -0.20 0.87
C VAL A 21 9.05 -1.13 -0.29
N CYS A 22 10.32 -1.45 -0.49
CA CYS A 22 10.77 -2.46 -1.45
C CYS A 22 10.99 -3.80 -0.75
N GLY A 23 10.67 -4.91 -1.43
CA GLY A 23 11.04 -6.24 -0.95
C GLY A 23 12.52 -6.57 -1.19
N THR A 24 12.80 -7.83 -1.51
CA THR A 24 14.16 -8.34 -1.75
C THR A 24 14.82 -7.86 -3.05
N ASN A 25 14.13 -7.09 -3.88
CA ASN A 25 14.65 -6.55 -5.14
C ASN A 25 15.49 -5.28 -4.88
N ASP A 26 16.76 -5.47 -4.53
CA ASP A 26 17.68 -4.38 -4.20
C ASP A 26 18.03 -3.49 -5.41
N ASP A 27 18.04 -4.05 -6.63
CA ASP A 27 18.29 -3.28 -7.84
C ASP A 27 17.18 -2.25 -8.10
N LEU A 28 15.91 -2.66 -7.92
CA LEU A 28 14.77 -1.75 -7.99
C LEU A 28 14.85 -0.68 -6.90
N ARG A 29 15.20 -1.06 -5.67
CA ARG A 29 15.37 -0.13 -4.55
C ARG A 29 16.40 0.95 -4.86
N LYS A 30 17.60 0.56 -5.30
CA LYS A 30 18.68 1.48 -5.69
C LYS A 30 18.27 2.41 -6.83
N LYS A 31 17.57 1.86 -7.83
CA LYS A 31 17.06 2.63 -8.97
C LYS A 31 16.06 3.69 -8.51
N LEU A 32 15.13 3.34 -7.63
CA LEU A 32 14.16 4.27 -7.06
C LEU A 32 14.84 5.34 -6.21
N GLN A 33 15.76 4.95 -5.30
CA GLN A 33 16.54 5.89 -4.49
C GLN A 33 17.23 6.96 -5.35
N LYS A 34 17.89 6.55 -6.43
CA LYS A 34 18.56 7.48 -7.35
C LYS A 34 17.58 8.41 -8.07
N ARG A 35 16.41 7.89 -8.50
CA ARG A 35 15.39 8.70 -9.18
C ARG A 35 14.75 9.73 -8.26
N THR A 36 14.63 9.40 -6.98
CA THR A 36 13.91 10.22 -6.00
C THR A 36 14.85 11.07 -5.14
N GLU A 37 16.17 11.07 -5.37
CA GLU A 37 17.16 11.71 -4.46
C GLU A 37 16.90 13.20 -4.20
N LYS A 38 16.29 13.90 -5.15
CA LYS A 38 15.99 15.34 -5.06
C LYS A 38 14.70 15.65 -4.28
N TYR A 39 13.93 14.64 -3.90
CA TYR A 39 12.67 14.77 -3.17
C TYR A 39 12.89 14.31 -1.73
N SER A 40 13.12 15.26 -0.83
CA SER A 40 13.40 14.98 0.59
C SER A 40 12.26 14.28 1.32
N GLN A 41 11.04 14.44 0.81
CA GLN A 41 9.82 13.84 1.35
C GLN A 41 9.56 12.40 0.86
N VAL A 42 10.50 11.80 0.12
CA VAL A 42 10.37 10.46 -0.46
C VAL A 42 11.39 9.51 0.16
N HIS A 43 10.90 8.52 0.90
CA HIS A 43 11.73 7.57 1.66
C HIS A 43 11.66 6.19 1.03
N VAL A 44 12.73 5.81 0.33
CA VAL A 44 12.81 4.48 -0.30
C VAL A 44 13.48 3.50 0.65
N LEU A 45 12.67 2.60 1.22
CA LEU A 45 13.05 1.58 2.19
C LEU A 45 13.31 0.25 1.47
N GLY A 46 14.19 -0.58 2.05
CA GLY A 46 14.33 -1.98 1.65
C GLY A 46 13.34 -2.87 2.38
N THR A 47 13.69 -4.14 2.55
CA THR A 47 12.91 -5.05 3.40
C THR A 47 12.83 -4.47 4.82
N VAL A 48 11.61 -4.33 5.34
CA VAL A 48 11.33 -3.82 6.68
C VAL A 48 10.52 -4.84 7.48
N ASN A 49 10.67 -4.80 8.80
CA ASN A 49 9.97 -5.71 9.73
C ASN A 49 8.83 -5.02 10.49
N ASN A 50 8.56 -3.76 10.16
CA ASN A 50 7.61 -2.88 10.84
C ASN A 50 6.55 -2.30 9.89
N VAL A 51 6.12 -3.11 8.91
CA VAL A 51 5.04 -2.73 7.97
C VAL A 51 3.76 -2.29 8.71
N PRO A 52 3.30 -2.96 9.77
CA PRO A 52 2.10 -2.52 10.49
C PRO A 52 2.22 -1.11 11.08
N GLN A 53 3.40 -0.75 11.60
CA GLN A 53 3.67 0.59 12.13
C GLN A 53 3.70 1.64 11.02
N LEU A 54 4.26 1.29 9.86
CA LEU A 54 4.22 2.17 8.70
C LEU A 54 2.79 2.40 8.21
N MET A 55 1.97 1.34 8.17
CA MET A 55 0.54 1.45 7.82
C MET A 55 -0.21 2.35 8.82
N GLN A 56 -0.02 2.16 10.13
CA GLN A 56 -0.65 2.99 11.16
C GLN A 56 -0.23 4.46 11.11
N ALA A 57 0.99 4.74 10.65
CA ALA A 57 1.51 6.10 10.49
C ALA A 57 1.13 6.74 9.15
N SER A 58 0.42 6.02 8.27
CA SER A 58 0.06 6.49 6.94
C SER A 58 -1.41 6.88 6.87
N ASP A 59 -1.72 7.90 6.07
CA ASP A 59 -3.11 8.29 5.79
C ASP A 59 -3.71 7.56 4.57
N LEU A 60 -2.83 7.03 3.70
CA LEU A 60 -3.22 6.40 2.44
C LEU A 60 -2.21 5.31 2.04
N PHE A 61 -2.70 4.16 1.57
CA PHE A 61 -1.86 3.05 1.11
C PHE A 61 -2.04 2.79 -0.38
N LEU A 62 -0.95 2.96 -1.15
CA LEU A 62 -0.92 2.64 -2.57
C LEU A 62 -0.37 1.21 -2.72
N THR A 63 -1.17 0.30 -3.27
CA THR A 63 -0.74 -1.10 -3.38
C THR A 63 -1.39 -1.81 -4.55
N LYS A 64 -0.79 -2.92 -4.96
CA LYS A 64 -1.49 -3.88 -5.82
C LYS A 64 -2.60 -4.57 -5.03
N PRO A 65 -3.67 -5.03 -5.68
CA PRO A 65 -4.75 -5.77 -5.02
C PRO A 65 -4.34 -7.21 -4.62
N GLY A 66 -3.11 -7.42 -4.15
CA GLY A 66 -2.64 -8.68 -3.61
C GLY A 66 -3.25 -8.97 -2.24
N GLY A 67 -3.61 -10.22 -1.97
CA GLY A 67 -4.42 -10.58 -0.80
C GLY A 67 -3.79 -10.25 0.56
N LEU A 68 -2.47 -10.43 0.73
CA LEU A 68 -1.81 -10.19 2.02
C LEU A 68 -1.84 -8.72 2.40
N SER A 69 -1.23 -7.86 1.59
CA SER A 69 -1.10 -6.43 1.91
C SER A 69 -2.45 -5.71 1.93
N THR A 70 -3.41 -6.10 1.09
CA THR A 70 -4.75 -5.52 1.14
C THR A 70 -5.54 -5.96 2.37
N SER A 71 -5.39 -7.21 2.83
CA SER A 71 -6.01 -7.67 4.07
C SER A 71 -5.41 -6.98 5.30
N GLU A 72 -4.09 -6.77 5.32
CA GLU A 72 -3.40 -6.03 6.39
C GLU A 72 -3.87 -4.57 6.45
N ALA A 73 -3.92 -3.90 5.31
CA ALA A 73 -4.41 -2.51 5.23
C ALA A 73 -5.88 -2.39 5.61
N MET A 74 -6.72 -3.36 5.21
CA MET A 74 -8.11 -3.46 5.64
C MET A 74 -8.22 -3.59 7.16
N ALA A 75 -7.44 -4.48 7.78
CA ALA A 75 -7.43 -4.66 9.23
C ALA A 75 -6.89 -3.43 9.97
N ALA A 76 -6.04 -2.62 9.33
CA ALA A 76 -5.54 -1.35 9.83
C ALA A 76 -6.49 -0.17 9.55
N GLU A 77 -7.67 -0.40 8.95
CA GLU A 77 -8.63 0.64 8.53
C GLU A 77 -8.00 1.74 7.66
N LEU A 78 -6.96 1.39 6.90
CA LEU A 78 -6.17 2.31 6.09
C LEU A 78 -6.78 2.45 4.68
N PRO A 79 -7.21 3.65 4.25
CA PRO A 79 -7.70 3.86 2.90
C PRO A 79 -6.67 3.40 1.86
N MET A 80 -7.15 2.72 0.80
CA MET A 80 -6.29 2.14 -0.23
C MET A 80 -6.56 2.73 -1.61
N VAL A 81 -5.49 2.95 -2.36
CA VAL A 81 -5.54 3.11 -3.82
C VAL A 81 -4.96 1.86 -4.45
N LEU A 82 -5.83 1.07 -5.10
CA LEU A 82 -5.44 -0.16 -5.75
C LEU A 82 -4.93 0.13 -7.17
N ILE A 83 -3.70 -0.29 -7.44
CA ILE A 83 -2.98 -0.02 -8.70
C ILE A 83 -2.49 -1.31 -9.34
N ASP A 84 -2.31 -1.30 -10.67
CA ASP A 84 -1.69 -2.38 -11.44
C ASP A 84 -2.27 -3.79 -11.16
N ALA A 85 -3.60 -3.95 -11.17
CA ALA A 85 -4.25 -5.25 -10.99
C ALA A 85 -3.88 -6.22 -12.12
N VAL A 86 -3.30 -7.36 -11.76
CA VAL A 86 -3.01 -8.45 -12.68
C VAL A 86 -4.25 -9.34 -12.82
N ALA A 87 -4.45 -9.96 -13.99
CA ALA A 87 -5.55 -10.89 -14.21
C ALA A 87 -5.51 -12.06 -13.21
N GLY A 88 -6.67 -12.44 -12.65
CA GLY A 88 -6.79 -13.57 -11.71
C GLY A 88 -7.26 -13.14 -10.33
N CYS A 89 -6.63 -13.66 -9.27
CA CYS A 89 -7.02 -13.39 -7.87
C CYS A 89 -7.02 -11.88 -7.54
N GLU A 90 -6.10 -11.13 -8.14
CA GLU A 90 -6.00 -9.67 -7.99
C GLU A 90 -7.24 -8.94 -8.56
N THR A 91 -7.84 -9.44 -9.64
CA THR A 91 -9.10 -8.90 -10.18
C THR A 91 -10.28 -9.12 -9.23
N HIS A 92 -10.32 -10.27 -8.56
CA HIS A 92 -11.36 -10.56 -7.56
C HIS A 92 -11.25 -9.62 -6.35
N ASN A 93 -10.02 -9.43 -5.85
CA ASN A 93 -9.76 -8.51 -4.74
C ASN A 93 -10.12 -7.07 -5.13
N LEU A 94 -9.75 -6.63 -6.33
CA LEU A 94 -10.12 -5.30 -6.82
C LEU A 94 -11.64 -5.12 -6.84
N ASN A 95 -12.39 -6.11 -7.32
CA ASN A 95 -13.85 -6.06 -7.29
C ASN A 95 -14.40 -6.03 -5.87
N PHE A 96 -13.85 -6.83 -4.95
CA PHE A 96 -14.27 -6.85 -3.55
C PHE A 96 -14.10 -5.48 -2.89
N PHE A 97 -12.92 -4.86 -3.03
CA PHE A 97 -12.61 -3.60 -2.36
C PHE A 97 -13.22 -2.36 -3.04
N CYS A 98 -13.36 -2.35 -4.38
CA CYS A 98 -13.89 -1.20 -5.10
C CYS A 98 -15.41 -1.25 -5.32
N VAL A 99 -15.99 -2.45 -5.56
CA VAL A 99 -17.40 -2.58 -6.01
C VAL A 99 -18.33 -2.92 -4.86
N MET A 100 -17.88 -3.64 -3.83
CA MET A 100 -18.75 -4.06 -2.72
C MET A 100 -18.78 -3.08 -1.54
N GLU A 101 -18.49 -1.80 -1.82
CA GLU A 101 -18.53 -0.69 -0.86
C GLU A 101 -17.93 -1.02 0.51
N TRP A 102 -16.64 -1.36 0.55
CA TRP A 102 -15.89 -1.25 1.80
C TRP A 102 -15.60 0.25 2.06
N PRO A 103 -15.96 0.85 3.22
CA PRO A 103 -16.35 0.24 4.50
C PRO A 103 -17.85 0.45 4.86
N SER A 104 -18.79 0.28 3.94
CA SER A 104 -20.24 0.43 4.21
C SER A 104 -20.82 -0.60 5.17
N GLN A 105 -20.09 -1.69 5.47
CA GLN A 105 -20.53 -2.72 6.40
C GLN A 105 -19.70 -2.65 7.69
N PRO A 106 -20.31 -2.40 8.86
CA PRO A 106 -19.60 -2.48 10.12
C PRO A 106 -19.05 -3.91 10.29
N ILE A 107 -17.76 -4.02 10.58
CA ILE A 107 -17.09 -5.29 10.87
C ILE A 107 -17.76 -5.88 12.12
N ARG A 108 -18.80 -6.71 11.96
CA ARG A 108 -19.35 -7.52 13.04
C ARG A 108 -18.32 -8.59 13.39
N GLN A 109 -17.39 -8.26 14.28
CA GLN A 109 -16.76 -9.28 15.09
C GLN A 109 -17.80 -9.78 16.11
N LYS A 110 -18.24 -11.02 15.96
CA LYS A 110 -18.47 -11.87 17.13
C LYS A 110 -17.86 -13.23 16.89
N GLN A 111 -16.82 -13.47 17.68
CA GLN A 111 -16.31 -14.77 18.07
C GLN A 111 -17.48 -15.66 18.53
N SER A 112 -17.52 -16.90 18.03
CA SER A 112 -18.00 -18.04 18.80
C SER A 112 -17.45 -19.32 18.17
N GLN A 113 -16.19 -19.63 18.46
CA GLN A 113 -15.79 -21.03 18.58
C GLN A 113 -16.05 -21.45 20.02
N THR A 114 -17.00 -22.37 20.19
CA THR A 114 -16.85 -23.54 21.07
C THR A 114 -17.89 -24.58 20.65
N PRO A 115 -17.52 -25.85 20.42
CA PRO A 115 -18.45 -26.95 20.65
C PRO A 115 -18.72 -27.11 22.16
#